data_AF-A0A7K5V226-F1
#
_entry.id   AF-A0A7K5V226-F1
#
_cell.length_a   1.000
_cell.length_b   1.000
_cell.length_c   1.000
_cell.angle_alpha   90.00
_cell.angle_beta   90.00
_cell.angle_gamma   90.00
#
_symmetry.space_group_name_H-M   'P 1'
#
loop_
_entity.id
_entity.type
_entity.pdbx_description
1 polymer ?
#
loop_
_entity_poly.entity_id
_entity_poly.type
_entity_poly.pdbx_seq_one_letter_code
_entity_poly.pdbx_strand_id
1 'polypeptide(L)' 'WGVSAEDVKRKDDIEFKPEEGIWTVAVLAGDFQALTSPDRSLLPEISTPRWIWICLDYEEGRVAFF' A
#
# COMPACT_ATOMS: atom_id res chain seq x y z
N TRP A 1 0.36 1.76 -6.42
CA TRP A 1 -0.60 0.64 -6.57
C TRP A 1 -1.05 0.20 -5.19
N GLY A 2 -2.27 -0.32 -5.05
CA GLY A 2 -2.78 -0.65 -3.72
C GLY A 2 -4.16 -1.30 -3.72
N VAL A 3 -4.64 -1.57 -2.51
CA VAL A 3 -5.95 -2.11 -2.17
C VAL A 3 -6.64 -1.15 -1.22
N SER A 4 -7.95 -1.03 -1.32
CA SER A 4 -8.78 -0.36 -0.34
C SER A 4 -9.86 -1.29 0.18
N ALA A 5 -10.26 -1.15 1.43
CA ALA A 5 -11.52 -1.71 1.91
C ALA A 5 -12.69 -1.11 1.11
N GLU A 6 -13.81 -1.84 1.07
CA GLU A 6 -14.96 -1.44 0.27
C GLU A 6 -15.60 -0.14 0.79
N ASP A 7 -15.58 0.03 2.11
CA ASP A 7 -16.25 1.08 2.88
C ASP A 7 -15.36 2.31 3.17
N VAL A 8 -14.14 2.35 2.60
CA VAL A 8 -13.25 3.51 2.71
C VAL A 8 -13.97 4.78 2.25
N LYS A 9 -13.93 5.83 3.07
CA LYS A 9 -14.48 7.14 2.73
C LYS A 9 -13.71 7.74 1.56
N ARG A 10 -14.41 7.98 0.45
CA ARG A 10 -13.81 8.50 -0.80
C ARG A 10 -13.93 10.01 -1.00
N LYS A 11 -14.52 10.72 -0.02
CA LYS A 11 -14.97 12.10 -0.19
C LYS A 11 -14.42 12.98 0.94
N ASP A 12 -13.10 13.08 1.03
CA ASP A 12 -12.29 14.04 1.81
C ASP A 12 -10.81 13.86 1.41
N ASP A 13 -9.86 14.59 2.03
CA ASP A 13 -8.43 14.29 1.88
C ASP A 13 -8.13 12.87 2.39
N ILE A 14 -7.74 11.99 1.47
CA ILE A 14 -7.47 10.59 1.77
C ILE A 14 -6.02 10.45 2.25
N GLU A 15 -5.85 10.08 3.51
CA GLU A 15 -4.56 9.65 4.01
C GLU A 15 -4.32 8.18 3.63
N PHE A 16 -3.28 7.91 2.84
CA PHE A 16 -2.93 6.55 2.43
C PHE A 16 -2.25 5.82 3.58
N LYS A 17 -3.04 5.22 4.46
CA LYS A 17 -2.56 4.41 5.58
C LYS A 17 -3.47 3.20 5.84
N PRO A 18 -2.92 2.07 6.33
CA PRO A 18 -3.69 0.87 6.62
C PRO A 18 -4.89 1.10 7.55
N GLU A 19 -4.77 2.05 8.47
CA GLU A 19 -5.81 2.37 9.46
C GLU A 19 -7.08 2.96 8.84
N GLU A 20 -6.97 3.60 7.67
CA GLU A 20 -8.12 4.07 6.88
C GLU A 20 -8.63 2.99 5.92
N GLY A 21 -8.15 1.75 6.06
CA GLY A 21 -8.47 0.65 5.17
C GLY A 21 -7.77 0.75 3.82
N ILE A 22 -6.61 1.40 3.73
CA ILE A 22 -5.90 1.61 2.47
C ILE A 22 -4.46 1.07 2.57
N TRP A 23 -4.13 0.10 1.72
CA TRP A 23 -2.79 -0.47 1.61
C TRP A 23 -2.19 -0.10 0.27
N THR A 24 -1.13 0.70 0.25
CA THR A 24 -0.57 1.21 -1.01
C THR A 24 0.96 1.16 -1.00
N VAL A 25 1.53 0.77 -2.14
CA VAL A 25 2.95 0.94 -2.48
C VAL A 25 3.07 1.99 -3.58
N ALA A 26 3.96 2.96 -3.41
CA ALA A 26 4.20 4.04 -4.36
C ALA A 26 5.69 4.20 -4.68
N VAL A 27 6.00 4.78 -5.83
CA VAL A 27 7.37 5.23 -6.15
C VAL A 27 7.44 6.71 -5.84
N LEU A 28 8.32 7.08 -4.91
CA LEU A 28 8.53 8.46 -4.46
C LEU A 28 10.03 8.76 -4.56
N ALA A 29 10.38 9.83 -5.30
CA ALA A 29 11.76 10.23 -5.56
C ALA A 29 12.67 9.11 -6.15
N GLY A 30 12.08 8.10 -6.80
CA GLY A 30 12.80 6.97 -7.39
C GLY A 30 12.80 5.70 -6.54
N ASP A 31 12.38 5.79 -5.27
CA ASP A 31 12.35 4.67 -4.34
C ASP A 31 10.93 4.11 -4.18
N PHE A 32 10.82 2.79 -4.11
CA PHE A 32 9.58 2.12 -3.73
C PHE A 32 9.35 2.27 -2.22
N GLN A 33 8.14 2.69 -1.86
CA GLN A 33 7.74 2.91 -0.47
C GLN A 33 6.37 2.31 -0.22
N ALA A 34 6.21 1.60 0.89
CA ALA A 34 4.90 1.30 1.45
C ALA A 34 4.39 2.55 2.19
N LEU A 35 3.18 3.00 1.83
CA LEU A 35 2.50 4.12 2.46
C LEU A 35 1.83 3.63 3.74
N THR A 36 2.60 3.73 4.83
CA THR A 36 2.20 3.42 6.20
C THR A 36 2.25 4.71 7.03
N SER A 37 1.47 4.77 8.12
CA SER A 37 1.48 5.87 9.08
C SER A 37 2.03 5.36 10.42
N PRO A 38 2.82 6.16 11.17
CA PRO A 38 3.23 7.54 10.89
C PRO A 38 4.39 7.65 9.90
N ASP A 39 5.19 6.59 9.76
CA ASP A 39 6.37 6.58 8.90
C ASP A 39 6.15 5.68 7.68
N ARG A 40 6.58 6.17 6.52
CA ARG A 40 6.60 5.38 5.29
C ARG A 40 7.75 4.38 5.35
N SER A 41 7.49 3.16 4.94
CA SER A 41 8.51 2.12 4.92
C SER A 41 9.18 2.08 3.54
N LEU A 42 10.49 2.38 3.49
CA LEU A 42 11.30 2.16 2.30
C LEU A 42 11.31 0.66 1.99
N LEU A 43 11.12 0.29 0.72
CA LEU A 43 11.24 -1.07 0.23
C LEU A 43 12.58 -1.20 -0.50
N PRO A 44 13.66 -1.59 0.20
CA PRO A 44 14.97 -1.70 -0.42
C PRO A 44 14.95 -2.79 -1.50
N GLU A 45 15.76 -2.60 -2.55
CA GLU A 45 16.16 -3.65 -3.48
C GLU A 45 15.13 -4.10 -4.54
N ILE A 46 14.08 -3.31 -4.78
CA ILE A 46 13.14 -3.58 -5.88
C ILE A 46 13.64 -2.92 -7.18
N SER A 47 14.20 -3.71 -8.10
CA SER A 47 14.31 -3.26 -9.50
C SER A 47 12.92 -3.01 -10.05
N THR A 48 12.70 -1.94 -10.84
CA THR A 48 11.38 -1.55 -11.34
C THR A 48 10.59 -2.76 -11.85
N PRO A 49 9.55 -3.21 -11.12
CA PRO A 49 8.89 -4.47 -11.40
C PRO A 49 8.01 -4.29 -12.63
N ARG A 50 8.05 -5.26 -13.55
CA ARG A 50 7.17 -5.27 -14.72
C ARG A 50 5.73 -5.65 -14.36
N TRP A 51 5.57 -6.43 -13.31
CA TRP A 51 4.30 -6.93 -12.77
C TRP A 51 4.39 -6.89 -11.25
N ILE A 52 3.28 -6.57 -10.60
CA ILE A 52 3.16 -6.62 -9.13
C ILE A 52 1.99 -7.54 -8.82
N TRP A 53 2.22 -8.52 -7.96
CA TRP A 53 1.17 -9.37 -7.43
C TRP A 53 0.69 -8.82 -6.10
N ILE A 54 -0.62 -8.81 -5.92
CA ILE A 54 -1.27 -8.37 -4.69
C ILE A 54 -2.08 -9.54 -4.15
N CYS A 55 -1.74 -9.96 -2.93
CA CYS A 55 -2.45 -11.02 -2.22
C CYS A 55 -3.15 -10.42 -1.01
N LEU A 56 -4.42 -10.82 -0.81
CA LEU A 56 -5.24 -10.40 0.32
C LEU A 56 -5.63 -11.64 1.11
N ASP A 57 -5.20 -11.68 2.37
CA ASP A 57 -5.59 -12.68 3.34
C ASP A 57 -6.62 -12.06 4.29
N TYR A 58 -7.90 -12.41 4.08
CA TYR A 58 -9.01 -11.92 4.89
C TYR A 58 -9.03 -12.51 6.31
N GLU A 59 -8.56 -13.75 6.46
CA GLU A 59 -8.57 -14.46 7.76
C GLU A 59 -7.50 -13.86 8.69
N GLU A 60 -6.32 -13.57 8.15
CA GLU A 60 -5.23 -12.95 8.90
C GLU A 60 -5.25 -11.40 8.88
N GLY A 61 -6.12 -10.80 8.06
CA GLY A 61 -6.22 -9.34 7.91
C GLY A 61 -4.97 -8.72 7.28
N ARG A 62 -4.36 -9.39 6.29
CA ARG A 62 -3.06 -8.99 5.70
C ARG A 62 -3.16 -8.72 4.21
N VAL A 63 -2.37 -7.75 3.76
CA VAL A 63 -2.10 -7.50 2.34
C VAL A 63 -0.61 -7.68 2.09
N ALA A 64 -0.27 -8.47 1.07
CA ALA A 64 1.12 -8.70 0.65
C ALA A 64 1.33 -8.31 -0.80
N PHE A 65 2.51 -7.75 -1.08
CA PHE A 65 2.97 -7.33 -2.41
C PHE A 65 4.19 -8.16 -2.81
N PHE A 66 4.21 -8.68 -4.05
CA PHE A 66 5.31 -9.49 -4.60
C PHE A 66 5.69 -9.05 -6.01
#